data_AF-A0A7V4SZM5-F1
#
_entry.id   AF-A0A7V4SZM5-F1
#
_cell.length_a   1.000
_cell.length_b   1.000
_cell.length_c   1.000
_cell.angle_alpha   90.00
_cell.angle_beta   90.00
_cell.angle_gamma   90.00
#
_symmetry.space_group_name_H-M   'P 1'
#
loop_
_entity.id
_entity.type
_entity.pdbx_description
1 polymer ?
#
loop_
_entity_poly.entity_id
_entity_poly.type
_entity_poly.pdbx_seq_one_letter_code
_entity_poly.pdbx_strand_id
1 'polypeptide(L)'
;MAEFTYAKGRISESVQFISREIEEFQKEYAQKTWKDYQEDTKLQKLMDRTVENILTALIEVCGTVLAERGMAAENYSEVLKETAKLLGFSSSEQENLAKLAIQRNRLVHRYLDFRWQAIKMYQEQQELIITLLERILSLEGGEGK
;
A
#
# COMPACT_ATOMS: atom_id res chain seq x y z
N MET A 1 -30.72 10.14 -4.40
CA MET A 1 -29.34 10.10 -3.92
C MET A 1 -28.93 8.65 -3.93
N ALA A 2 -27.99 8.27 -4.79
CA ALA A 2 -27.53 6.88 -4.89
C ALA A 2 -26.65 6.60 -3.67
N GLU A 3 -27.24 6.06 -2.61
CA GLU A 3 -26.58 5.74 -1.34
C GLU A 3 -25.64 4.56 -1.54
N PHE A 4 -24.32 4.85 -1.59
CA PHE A 4 -23.18 4.16 -0.97
C PHE A 4 -23.09 2.61 -0.87
N THR A 5 -23.98 1.83 -1.49
CA THR A 5 -23.93 0.35 -1.45
C THR A 5 -22.79 -0.23 -2.30
N TYR A 6 -22.19 0.60 -3.18
CA TYR A 6 -21.11 0.20 -4.08
C TYR A 6 -19.73 0.14 -3.43
N ALA A 7 -19.55 0.72 -2.23
CA ALA A 7 -18.21 0.88 -1.63
C ALA A 7 -17.78 -0.32 -0.76
N LYS A 8 -18.72 -0.95 -0.06
CA LYS A 8 -18.47 -2.06 0.89
C LYS A 8 -17.83 -3.31 0.24
N GLY A 9 -18.10 -3.58 -1.03
CA GLY A 9 -17.44 -4.66 -1.77
C GLY A 9 -16.02 -4.31 -2.24
N ARG A 10 -15.75 -3.03 -2.50
CA ARG A 10 -14.49 -2.58 -3.11
C ARG A 10 -13.30 -2.67 -2.15
N ILE A 11 -13.50 -2.41 -0.85
CA ILE A 11 -12.41 -2.52 0.13
C ILE A 11 -11.92 -3.97 0.20
N SER A 12 -12.82 -4.95 0.32
CA SER A 12 -12.44 -6.36 0.37
C SER A 12 -11.72 -6.83 -0.91
N GLU A 13 -12.24 -6.44 -2.08
CA GLU A 13 -11.62 -6.76 -3.37
C GLU A 13 -10.22 -6.14 -3.52
N SER A 14 -10.06 -4.87 -3.11
CA SER A 14 -8.77 -4.17 -3.11
C SER A 14 -7.78 -4.83 -2.15
N VAL A 15 -8.20 -5.20 -0.93
CA VAL A 15 -7.33 -5.90 0.01
C VAL A 15 -6.91 -7.26 -0.56
N GLN A 16 -7.83 -8.04 -1.14
CA GLN A 16 -7.49 -9.31 -1.79
C GLN A 16 -6.50 -9.14 -2.95
N PHE A 17 -6.66 -8.09 -3.76
CA PHE A 17 -5.70 -7.76 -4.81
C PHE A 17 -4.32 -7.47 -4.22
N ILE A 18 -4.23 -6.60 -3.21
CA ILE A 18 -2.96 -6.26 -2.56
C ILE A 18 -2.30 -7.51 -1.96
N SER A 19 -3.07 -8.37 -1.29
CA SER A 19 -2.56 -9.62 -0.72
C SER A 19 -1.95 -10.55 -1.77
N ARG A 20 -2.57 -10.67 -2.95
CA ARG A 20 -2.02 -11.47 -4.07
C ARG A 20 -0.72 -10.89 -4.61
N GLU A 21 -0.66 -9.57 -4.80
CA GLU A 21 0.57 -8.91 -5.28
C GLU A 21 1.71 -9.06 -4.26
N ILE A 22 1.42 -8.95 -2.96
CA ILE A 22 2.40 -9.18 -1.89
C ILE A 22 2.90 -10.64 -1.93
N GLU A 23 2.01 -11.60 -2.11
CA GLU A 23 2.36 -13.03 -2.22
C GLU A 23 3.24 -13.31 -3.44
N GLU A 24 2.90 -12.77 -4.60
CA GLU A 24 3.71 -12.86 -5.81
C GLU A 24 5.10 -12.27 -5.58
N PHE A 25 5.18 -11.06 -4.99
CA PHE A 25 6.44 -10.43 -4.67
C PHE A 25 7.29 -11.31 -3.74
N GLN A 26 6.69 -11.90 -2.72
CA GLN A 26 7.39 -12.77 -1.78
C GLN A 26 7.96 -14.02 -2.45
N LYS A 27 7.20 -14.66 -3.32
CA LYS A 27 7.63 -15.87 -4.03
C LYS A 27 8.71 -15.59 -5.07
N GLU A 28 8.53 -14.55 -5.86
CA GLU A 28 9.32 -14.33 -7.06
C GLU A 28 10.51 -13.38 -6.84
N TYR A 29 10.37 -12.39 -5.94
CA TYR A 29 11.24 -11.22 -5.92
C TYR A 29 11.93 -10.94 -4.57
N ALA A 30 11.43 -11.45 -3.45
CA ALA A 30 11.92 -11.06 -2.12
C ALA A 30 13.42 -11.33 -1.89
N GLN A 31 13.95 -12.38 -2.52
CA GLN A 31 15.35 -12.80 -2.39
C GLN A 31 16.28 -12.22 -3.47
N LYS A 32 15.76 -11.38 -4.38
CA LYS A 32 16.57 -10.76 -5.43
C LYS A 32 17.49 -9.71 -4.84
N THR A 33 18.72 -9.66 -5.36
CA THR A 33 19.72 -8.68 -4.96
C THR A 33 19.69 -7.45 -5.87
N TRP A 34 20.39 -6.39 -5.47
CA TRP A 34 20.60 -5.22 -6.33
C TRP A 34 21.24 -5.60 -7.67
N LYS A 35 22.16 -6.57 -7.65
CA LYS A 35 22.83 -7.06 -8.86
C LYS A 35 21.83 -7.71 -9.81
N ASP A 36 20.99 -8.64 -9.32
CA ASP A 36 19.95 -9.29 -10.13
C ASP A 36 19.03 -8.25 -10.77
N TYR A 37 18.61 -7.26 -9.97
CA TYR A 37 17.74 -6.18 -10.41
C TYR A 37 18.40 -5.28 -11.48
N GLN A 38 19.70 -5.01 -11.40
CA GLN A 38 20.41 -4.19 -12.38
C GLN A 38 20.69 -4.92 -13.69
N GLU A 39 21.02 -6.22 -13.61
CA GLU A 39 21.44 -7.01 -14.76
C GLU A 39 20.26 -7.54 -15.59
N ASP A 40 19.06 -7.62 -15.00
CA ASP A 40 17.84 -8.06 -15.70
C ASP A 40 16.78 -6.93 -15.78
N THR A 41 16.68 -6.32 -16.97
CA THR A 41 15.70 -5.25 -17.24
C THR A 41 14.24 -5.73 -17.15
N LYS A 42 13.97 -7.01 -17.45
CA LYS A 42 12.62 -7.56 -17.34
C LYS A 42 12.26 -7.72 -15.87
N LEU A 43 13.15 -8.30 -15.07
CA LEU A 43 12.98 -8.42 -13.62
C LEU A 43 12.77 -7.05 -12.97
N GLN A 44 13.60 -6.07 -13.30
CA GLN A 44 13.45 -4.69 -12.83
C GLN A 44 12.03 -4.16 -13.06
N LYS A 45 11.51 -4.24 -14.28
CA LYS A 45 10.18 -3.72 -14.63
C LYS A 45 9.07 -4.44 -13.88
N LEU A 46 9.21 -5.75 -13.68
CA LEU A 46 8.23 -6.55 -12.93
C LEU A 46 8.24 -6.15 -11.46
N MET A 47 9.41 -6.11 -10.81
CA MET A 47 9.55 -5.71 -9.42
C MET A 47 9.03 -4.28 -9.18
N ASP A 48 9.40 -3.32 -10.04
CA ASP A 48 8.91 -1.95 -9.96
C ASP A 48 7.39 -1.89 -10.04
N ARG A 49 6.81 -2.61 -11.00
CA ARG A 49 5.37 -2.59 -11.26
C ARG A 49 4.58 -3.24 -10.14
N THR A 50 5.03 -4.37 -9.61
CA THR A 50 4.38 -5.07 -8.49
C THR A 50 4.35 -4.17 -7.25
N VAL A 51 5.47 -3.54 -6.89
CA VAL A 51 5.50 -2.62 -5.73
C VAL A 51 4.66 -1.37 -6.00
N GLU A 52 4.69 -0.82 -7.21
CA GLU A 52 3.85 0.32 -7.59
C GLU A 52 2.35 -0.01 -7.44
N ASN A 53 1.93 -1.18 -7.93
CA ASN A 53 0.55 -1.66 -7.82
C ASN A 53 0.11 -1.78 -6.35
N ILE A 54 0.93 -2.44 -5.52
CA ILE A 54 0.68 -2.61 -4.09
C ILE A 54 0.48 -1.25 -3.41
N LEU A 55 1.43 -0.33 -3.58
CA LEU A 55 1.39 0.95 -2.90
C LEU A 55 0.26 1.86 -3.43
N THR A 56 -0.06 1.76 -4.71
CA THR A 56 -1.18 2.51 -5.31
C THR A 56 -2.51 2.03 -4.74
N ALA A 57 -2.76 0.73 -4.79
CA ALA A 57 -3.99 0.14 -4.23
C ALA A 57 -4.09 0.35 -2.71
N LEU A 58 -2.96 0.31 -1.98
CA LEU A 58 -2.93 0.62 -0.56
C LEU A 58 -3.38 2.06 -0.25
N ILE A 59 -2.91 3.03 -1.03
CA ILE A 59 -3.33 4.43 -0.87
C ILE A 59 -4.82 4.59 -1.20
N GLU A 60 -5.30 3.93 -2.26
CA GLU A 60 -6.72 3.98 -2.67
C GLU A 60 -7.65 3.38 -1.62
N VAL A 61 -7.30 2.23 -1.03
CA VAL A 61 -8.12 1.60 0.01
C VAL A 61 -8.14 2.45 1.29
N CYS A 62 -6.99 3.00 1.70
CA CYS A 62 -6.92 3.95 2.81
C CYS A 62 -7.76 5.21 2.56
N GLY A 63 -7.68 5.76 1.34
CA GLY A 63 -8.50 6.92 0.94
C GLY A 63 -9.99 6.62 0.98
N THR A 64 -10.38 5.40 0.59
CA THR A 64 -11.78 4.94 0.67
C THR A 64 -12.25 4.86 2.13
N VAL A 65 -11.45 4.25 3.01
CA VAL A 65 -11.74 4.16 4.45
C VAL A 65 -11.92 5.54 5.09
N LEU A 66 -11.06 6.51 4.76
CA LEU A 66 -11.21 7.88 5.27
C LEU A 66 -12.47 8.56 4.72
N ALA A 67 -12.75 8.41 3.43
CA ALA A 67 -13.90 9.03 2.78
C ALA A 67 -15.23 8.53 3.34
N GLU A 68 -15.35 7.22 3.62
CA GLU A 68 -16.55 6.63 4.25
C GLU A 68 -16.80 7.19 5.66
N ARG A 69 -15.76 7.70 6.32
CA ARG A 69 -15.82 8.35 7.63
C ARG A 69 -15.92 9.88 7.57
N GLY A 70 -16.09 10.43 6.37
CA GLY A 70 -16.17 11.89 6.16
C GLY A 70 -14.87 12.61 6.47
N MET A 71 -13.73 11.91 6.48
CA MET A 71 -12.40 12.49 6.70
C MET A 71 -11.79 12.88 5.35
N ALA A 72 -11.12 14.03 5.33
CA ALA A 72 -10.34 14.49 4.19
C ALA A 72 -8.84 14.39 4.49
N ALA A 73 -8.06 14.17 3.45
CA ALA A 73 -6.61 14.24 3.46
C ALA A 73 -6.16 15.03 2.22
N GLU A 74 -5.14 15.87 2.37
CA GLU A 74 -4.67 16.78 1.32
C GLU A 74 -3.78 16.07 0.31
N ASN A 75 -3.12 14.98 0.71
CA ASN A 75 -2.20 14.23 -0.14
C ASN A 75 -2.07 12.76 0.26
N TYR A 76 -1.41 11.96 -0.57
CA TYR A 76 -1.27 10.51 -0.37
C TYR A 76 -0.51 10.12 0.90
N SER A 77 0.48 10.91 1.35
CA SER A 77 1.18 10.64 2.61
C SER A 77 0.25 10.82 3.80
N GLU A 78 -0.58 11.87 3.75
CA GLU A 78 -1.60 12.12 4.78
C GLU A 78 -2.71 11.08 4.78
N VAL A 79 -3.14 10.59 3.61
CA VAL A 79 -4.09 9.47 3.50
C VAL A 79 -3.61 8.26 4.32
N LEU A 80 -2.36 7.84 4.11
CA LEU A 80 -1.80 6.70 4.84
C LEU A 80 -1.64 7.01 6.34
N LYS A 81 -1.20 8.22 6.68
CA LYS A 81 -1.00 8.65 8.07
C LYS A 81 -2.30 8.70 8.88
N GLU A 82 -3.33 9.36 8.35
CA GLU A 82 -4.60 9.50 9.04
C GLU A 82 -5.34 8.17 9.12
N THR A 83 -5.21 7.30 8.11
CA THR A 83 -5.76 5.93 8.19
C THR A 83 -5.06 5.11 9.28
N ALA A 84 -3.73 5.19 9.35
CA ALA A 84 -2.96 4.52 10.41
C ALA A 84 -3.34 5.04 11.81
N LYS A 85 -3.49 6.35 11.96
CA LYS A 85 -3.94 6.98 13.20
C LYS A 85 -5.35 6.53 13.59
N LEU A 86 -6.27 6.52 12.64
CA LEU A 86 -7.65 6.03 12.82
C LEU A 86 -7.67 4.57 13.34
N LEU A 87 -6.78 3.73 12.81
CA LEU A 87 -6.67 2.31 13.17
C LEU A 87 -5.76 2.04 14.38
N GLY A 88 -5.34 3.08 15.10
CA GLY A 88 -4.61 2.96 16.36
C GLY A 88 -3.16 2.48 16.21
N PHE A 89 -2.48 2.84 15.13
CA PHE A 89 -1.03 2.66 15.01
C PHE A 89 -0.28 3.70 15.84
N SER A 90 0.93 3.37 16.30
CA SER A 90 1.82 4.30 17.00
C SER A 90 2.29 5.43 16.09
N SER A 91 2.73 6.55 16.65
CA SER A 91 3.23 7.69 15.85
C SER A 91 4.40 7.29 14.93
N SER A 92 5.28 6.38 15.36
CA SER A 92 6.39 5.88 14.52
C SER A 92 5.87 5.10 13.30
N GLU A 93 4.91 4.20 13.52
CA GLU A 93 4.29 3.41 12.46
C GLU A 93 3.51 4.29 11.47
N GLN A 94 2.80 5.30 11.98
CA GLN A 94 2.11 6.30 11.16
C GLN A 94 3.07 7.01 10.20
N GLU A 95 4.23 7.47 10.69
CA GLU A 95 5.25 8.12 9.85
C GLU A 95 5.89 7.15 8.85
N ASN A 96 6.08 5.88 9.23
CA ASN A 96 6.62 4.87 8.33
C ASN A 96 5.66 4.53 7.19
N LEU A 97 4.36 4.40 7.48
CA LEU A 97 3.32 4.23 6.48
C LEU A 97 3.21 5.46 5.57
N ALA A 98 3.25 6.67 6.12
CA ALA A 98 3.21 7.90 5.33
C ALA A 98 4.36 7.97 4.28
N LYS A 99 5.57 7.50 4.64
CA LYS A 99 6.73 7.46 3.73
C LYS A 99 6.54 6.53 2.53
N LEU A 100 5.62 5.55 2.59
CA LEU A 100 5.33 4.66 1.47
C LEU A 100 4.70 5.41 0.28
N ALA A 101 3.93 6.46 0.54
CA ALA A 101 3.40 7.32 -0.52
C ALA A 101 4.51 7.98 -1.35
N ILE A 102 5.61 8.35 -0.71
CA ILE A 102 6.80 8.90 -1.39
C ILE A 102 7.46 7.83 -2.27
N GLN A 103 7.51 6.57 -1.80
CA GLN A 103 8.08 5.47 -2.57
C GLN A 103 7.25 5.15 -3.81
N ARG A 104 5.92 5.18 -3.69
CA ARG A 104 5.04 5.06 -4.84
C ARG A 104 5.34 6.12 -5.89
N ASN A 105 5.49 7.38 -5.49
CA ASN A 105 5.82 8.47 -6.41
C ASN A 105 7.18 8.24 -7.10
N ARG A 106 8.17 7.68 -6.41
CA ARG A 106 9.48 7.35 -6.99
C ARG A 106 9.39 6.30 -8.10
N LEU A 107 8.52 5.29 -7.92
CA LEU A 107 8.26 4.26 -8.93
C LEU A 107 7.52 4.83 -10.14
N VAL A 108 6.42 5.56 -9.91
CA VAL A 108 5.59 6.15 -10.97
C VAL A 108 6.37 7.13 -11.85
N HIS A 109 7.14 8.03 -11.24
CA HIS A 109 7.93 9.04 -11.98
C HIS A 109 9.24 8.50 -12.55
N ARG A 110 9.54 7.20 -12.35
CA ARG A 110 10.73 6.52 -12.87
C ARG A 110 12.03 7.25 -12.55
N TYR A 111 12.16 7.80 -11.34
CA TYR A 111 13.43 8.35 -10.89
C TYR A 111 14.44 7.18 -10.78
N LEU A 112 15.26 7.01 -11.82
CA LEU A 112 16.06 5.81 -12.08
C LEU A 112 16.92 5.40 -10.87
N ASP A 113 17.43 6.37 -10.12
CA ASP A 113 18.34 6.18 -8.99
C ASP A 113 17.63 5.70 -7.70
N PHE A 114 16.30 5.83 -7.62
CA PHE A 114 15.55 5.63 -6.37
C PHE A 114 14.57 4.45 -6.41
N ARG A 115 14.39 3.79 -7.56
CA ARG A 115 13.42 2.68 -7.70
C ARG A 115 13.75 1.48 -6.81
N TRP A 116 15.03 1.10 -6.73
CA TRP A 116 15.46 0.03 -5.82
C TRP A 116 15.29 0.39 -4.35
N GLN A 117 15.54 1.65 -3.98
CA GLN A 117 15.30 2.11 -2.61
C GLN A 117 13.81 2.04 -2.26
N ALA A 118 12.92 2.33 -3.22
CA ALA A 118 11.49 2.17 -3.04
C ALA A 118 11.09 0.70 -2.81
N ILE A 119 11.67 -0.24 -3.57
CA ILE A 119 11.47 -1.69 -3.37
C ILE A 119 11.97 -2.12 -1.98
N LYS A 120 13.18 -1.71 -1.60
CA LYS A 120 13.75 -2.03 -0.28
C LYS A 120 12.90 -1.51 0.87
N MET A 121 12.47 -0.24 0.78
CA MET A 121 11.59 0.35 1.78
C MET A 121 10.26 -0.39 1.88
N TYR A 122 9.67 -0.78 0.74
CA TYR A 122 8.46 -1.62 0.75
C TYR A 122 8.70 -2.95 1.48
N GLN A 123 9.79 -3.66 1.17
CA GLN A 123 10.13 -4.93 1.82
C GLN A 123 10.27 -4.78 3.34
N GLU A 124 10.94 -3.71 3.79
CA GLU A 124 11.15 -3.42 5.21
C GLU A 124 9.85 -3.09 5.95
N GLN A 125 8.85 -2.54 5.25
CA GLN A 125 7.56 -2.16 5.83
C GLN A 125 6.45 -3.17 5.56
N GLN A 126 6.75 -4.33 4.96
CA GLN A 126 5.71 -5.25 4.50
C GLN A 126 4.84 -5.79 5.64
N GLU A 127 5.42 -6.14 6.79
CA GLU A 127 4.67 -6.58 7.97
C GLU A 127 3.70 -5.49 8.47
N LEU A 128 4.13 -4.23 8.41
CA LEU A 128 3.31 -3.09 8.79
C LEU A 128 2.14 -2.89 7.81
N ILE A 129 2.38 -3.09 6.51
CA ILE A 129 1.33 -3.08 5.47
C ILE A 129 0.32 -4.21 5.72
N ILE A 130 0.78 -5.42 6.00
CA ILE A 130 -0.11 -6.56 6.28
C ILE A 130 -1.00 -6.26 7.49
N THR A 131 -0.40 -5.77 8.59
CA THR A 131 -1.13 -5.37 9.80
C THR A 131 -2.19 -4.30 9.50
N LEU A 132 -1.87 -3.34 8.63
CA LEU A 132 -2.80 -2.30 8.20
C LEU A 132 -4.00 -2.90 7.45
N LEU A 133 -3.76 -3.80 6.50
CA LEU A 133 -4.82 -4.48 5.74
C LEU A 133 -5.72 -5.34 6.62
N GLU A 134 -5.14 -6.06 7.59
CA GLU A 134 -5.90 -6.86 8.57
C GLU A 134 -6.82 -5.98 9.43
N ARG A 135 -6.34 -4.81 9.87
CA ARG A 135 -7.15 -3.85 10.62
C ARG A 135 -8.24 -3.21 9.76
N ILE A 136 -7.97 -2.92 8.48
CA ILE A 136 -8.98 -2.44 7.52
C ILE A 136 -10.09 -3.48 7.34
N LEU A 137 -9.75 -4.76 7.12
CA LEU A 137 -10.75 -5.84 7.00
C LEU A 137 -11.56 -6.04 8.28
N SER A 138 -10.91 -5.92 9.44
CA SER A 138 -11.59 -6.03 10.73
C SER A 138 -12.58 -4.89 10.96
N LEU A 139 -12.27 -3.69 10.45
CA LEU A 139 -13.16 -2.53 10.50
C LEU A 139 -14.45 -2.78 9.70
N GLU A 140 -14.31 -3.28 8.47
CA GLU A 140 -15.44 -3.62 7.58
C GLU A 140 -16.39 -4.68 8.18
N GLY A 141 -15.81 -5.69 8.86
CA GLY A 141 -16.57 -6.76 9.50
C GLY A 141 -17.27 -6.34 10.80
N GLY A 142 -16.82 -5.25 11.44
CA GLY A 142 -17.34 -4.75 12.71
C GLY A 142 -18.57 -3.86 12.59
N GLU A 143 -18.79 -3.19 11.46
CA GLU A 143 -19.91 -2.25 11.22
C GLU A 143 -21.26 -2.96 10.92
N GLY A 144 -21.41 -4.21 11.36
CA GLY A 144 -22.60 -5.05 11.15
C GLY A 144 -23.29 -5.54 12.43
N LYS A 145 -23.03 -4.93 13.59
CA LYS A 145 -23.72 -5.23 14.86
C LYS A 145 -24.32 -3.99 15.50
#